data_AF-A0A0F3GTY5-F1
#
_entry.id   AF-A0A0F3GTY5-F1
#
_cell.length_a   1.000
_cell.length_b   1.000
_cell.length_c   1.000
_cell.angle_alpha   90.00
_cell.angle_beta   90.00
_cell.angle_gamma   90.00
#
_symmetry.space_group_name_H-M   'P 1'
#
loop_
_entity.id
_entity.type
_entity.pdbx_description
1 polymer ?
#
loop_
_entity_poly.entity_id
_entity_poly.type
_entity_poly.pdbx_seq_one_letter_code
_entity_poly.pdbx_strand_id
1 'polypeptide(L)' 'MLVEFSVANFLSFKDKVTFSMVAADIEELPDNRIQTDDPEWHLLKSAVIYGANDSGKRNLIKAMNFMRKLVLTS' A
#
# COMPACT_ATOMS: atom_id res chain seq x y z
N MET A 1 -4.74 8.97 -5.54
CA MET A 1 -5.09 7.99 -4.48
C MET A 1 -4.34 6.70 -4.79
N LEU A 2 -3.82 6.01 -3.76
CA LEU A 2 -3.18 4.71 -3.96
C LEU A 2 -4.23 3.61 -3.82
N VAL A 3 -4.40 2.77 -4.84
CA VAL A 3 -5.27 1.58 -4.79
C VAL A 3 -4.45 0.37 -4.41
N GLU A 4 -3.37 0.12 -5.15
CA GLU A 4 -2.46 -0.99 -4.92
C GLU A 4 -1.03 -0.58 -5.26
N PHE A 5 -0.06 -1.12 -4.53
CA PHE A 5 1.35 -1.07 -4.88
C PHE A 5 1.95 -2.48 -4.83
N SER A 6 2.60 -2.90 -5.92
CA SER A 6 3.29 -4.18 -6.01
C SER A 6 4.79 -3.98 -6.21
N VAL A 7 5.62 -4.75 -5.50
CA VAL A 7 7.10 -4.72 -5.62
C VAL A 7 7.66 -6.14 -5.60
N ALA A 8 8.67 -6.40 -6.42
CA ALA A 8 9.42 -7.65 -6.47
C ALA A 8 10.89 -7.34 -6.80
N ASN A 9 11.81 -8.21 -6.38
CA ASN A 9 13.25 -8.08 -6.63
C ASN A 9 13.82 -6.67 -6.34
N PHE A 10 13.46 -6.10 -5.19
CA PHE A 10 13.88 -4.75 -4.79
C PHE A 10 14.25 -4.72 -3.30
N LEU A 11 15.51 -4.37 -3.00
CA LEU A 11 16.06 -4.36 -1.64
C LEU A 11 15.78 -5.70 -0.91
N SER A 12 14.95 -5.69 0.13
CA SER A 12 14.59 -6.87 0.92
C SER A 12 13.39 -7.65 0.38
N PHE A 13 12.79 -7.23 -0.74
CA PHE A 13 11.68 -7.94 -1.38
C PHE A 13 12.24 -8.85 -2.47
N LYS A 14 12.38 -10.15 -2.16
CA LYS A 14 12.75 -11.17 -3.14
C LYS A 14 11.57 -11.48 -4.05
N ASP A 15 10.49 -11.98 -3.47
CA ASP A 15 9.26 -12.34 -4.16
C ASP A 15 8.31 -11.14 -4.26
N LYS A 16 7.29 -11.26 -5.11
CA LYS A 16 6.29 -10.21 -5.28
C LYS A 16 5.48 -10.03 -4.00
N VAL A 17 5.44 -8.79 -3.51
CA VAL A 17 4.59 -8.37 -2.40
C VAL A 17 3.66 -7.27 -2.88
N THR A 18 2.40 -7.35 -2.47
CA THR A 18 1.34 -6.42 -2.83
C THR A 18 0.81 -5.74 -1.58
N PHE A 19 0.80 -4.41 -1.59
CA PHE A 19 0.15 -3.56 -0.59
C PHE A 19 -1.13 -2.99 -1.19
N SER A 20 -2.28 -3.49 -0.73
CA SER A 20 -3.61 -3.05 -1.17
C SER A 20 -4.23 -2.08 -0.18
N MET A 21 -4.85 -1.03 -0.70
CA MET A 21 -5.65 -0.05 0.03
C MET A 21 -7.16 -0.28 -0.21
N VAL A 22 -7.55 -1.37 -0.87
CA VAL A 22 -8.95 -1.81 -0.93
C VAL A 22 -9.40 -2.13 0.49
N ALA A 23 -10.49 -1.48 0.92
CA ALA A 23 -11.03 -1.62 2.24
C ALA A 23 -11.58 -3.04 2.41
N ALA A 24 -11.18 -3.68 3.51
CA ALA A 24 -11.85 -4.89 3.96
C ALA A 24 -13.27 -4.56 4.42
N ASP A 25 -14.14 -5.56 4.43
CA ASP A 25 -15.50 -5.44 4.93
C ASP A 25 -15.51 -5.48 6.48
N ILE A 26 -14.97 -4.41 7.08
CA ILE A 26 -14.84 -4.24 8.52
C ILE A 26 -15.49 -2.92 8.97
N GLU A 27 -16.15 -2.94 10.11
CA GLU A 27 -16.93 -1.79 10.62
C GLU A 27 -16.22 -1.01 11.74
N GLU A 28 -15.03 -1.42 12.19
CA GLU A 28 -14.40 -0.81 13.37
C GLU A 28 -13.90 0.62 13.16
N LEU A 29 -13.62 1.00 11.90
CA LEU A 29 -13.10 2.32 11.53
C LEU A 29 -13.85 2.90 10.32
N PRO A 30 -15.16 3.20 10.46
CA PRO A 30 -15.99 3.65 9.33
C PRO A 30 -15.45 4.95 8.73
N ASP A 31 -14.85 5.81 9.55
CA ASP A 31 -14.27 7.08 9.10
C ASP A 31 -13.00 6.92 8.26
N ASN A 32 -12.32 5.77 8.30
CA ASN A 32 -11.12 5.49 7.50
C ASN A 32 -11.46 4.93 6.11
N ARG A 33 -12.74 4.90 5.72
CA ARG A 33 -13.22 4.37 4.44
C ARG A 33 -13.64 5.49 3.49
N ILE A 34 -13.29 5.36 2.22
CA ILE A 34 -13.81 6.12 1.09
C ILE A 34 -14.83 5.20 0.42
N GLN A 35 -16.10 5.59 0.48
CA GLN A 35 -17.18 4.83 -0.15
C GLN A 35 -17.24 5.16 -1.64
N THR A 36 -17.34 4.12 -2.45
CA THR A 36 -17.61 4.18 -3.89
C THR A 36 -18.97 3.53 -4.18
N ASP A 37 -19.51 3.75 -5.38
CA ASP A 37 -20.79 3.16 -5.79
C ASP A 37 -20.75 1.63 -5.76
N ASP A 38 -19.58 1.05 -6.03
CA ASP A 38 -19.31 -0.38 -5.92
C ASP A 38 -18.60 -0.67 -4.57
N PRO A 39 -19.20 -1.47 -3.66
CA PRO A 39 -18.60 -1.87 -2.39
C PRO A 39 -17.24 -2.54 -2.50
N GLU A 40 -16.95 -3.26 -3.60
CA GLU A 40 -15.67 -3.94 -3.82
C GLU A 40 -14.51 -2.95 -4.00
N TRP A 41 -14.82 -1.71 -4.38
CA TRP A 41 -13.84 -0.64 -4.62
C TRP A 41 -13.82 0.41 -3.52
N HIS A 42 -14.38 0.12 -2.34
CA HIS A 42 -14.18 0.99 -1.20
C HIS A 42 -12.70 1.02 -0.85
N LEU A 43 -12.18 2.20 -0.54
CA LEU A 43 -10.74 2.41 -0.33
C LEU A 43 -10.44 2.94 1.06
N LEU A 44 -9.25 2.65 1.57
CA LEU A 44 -8.77 3.20 2.83
C LEU A 44 -8.22 4.63 2.63
N LYS A 45 -8.54 5.54 3.57
CA LYS A 45 -7.93 6.88 3.61
C LYS A 45 -6.49 6.82 4.12
N SER A 46 -6.22 5.90 5.04
CA SER A 46 -4.93 5.72 5.69
C SER A 46 -4.71 4.27 6.09
N ALA A 47 -3.44 3.90 6.25
CA ALA A 47 -3.03 2.56 6.69
C ALA A 47 -1.79 2.67 7.57
N VAL A 48 -1.65 1.73 8.51
CA VAL A 48 -0.50 1.64 9.41
C VAL A 48 0.29 0.38 9.07
N ILE A 49 1.61 0.52 8.92
CA ILE A 49 2.51 -0.59 8.59
C ILE A 49 3.42 -0.85 9.79
N TYR A 50 3.21 -1.97 10.47
CA TYR A 50 3.96 -2.40 11.64
C TYR A 50 4.63 -3.77 11.42
N GLY A 51 5.57 -4.13 12.30
CA GLY A 51 6.33 -5.38 12.21
C GLY A 51 7.67 -5.27 12.93
N ALA A 52 8.37 -6.40 13.09
CA ALA A 52 9.68 -6.46 13.75
C ALA A 52 10.74 -5.54 13.11
N ASN A 53 11.81 -5.21 13.82
CA ASN A 53 12.96 -4.53 13.21
C ASN A 53 13.47 -5.36 12.02
N ASP A 54 13.94 -4.68 10.99
CA ASP A 54 14.42 -5.28 9.74
C ASP A 54 13.39 -6.06 8.90
N SER A 55 12.10 -6.01 9.25
CA SER A 55 11.02 -6.66 8.48
C SER A 55 10.72 -6.03 7.09
N GLY A 56 11.55 -5.11 6.60
CA GLY A 56 11.37 -4.51 5.27
C GLY A 56 10.46 -3.27 5.17
N LYS A 57 9.88 -2.78 6.28
CA LYS A 57 8.98 -1.60 6.28
C LYS A 57 9.59 -0.36 5.62
N ARG A 58 10.81 0.01 6.01
CA ARG A 58 11.53 1.15 5.41
C ARG A 58 11.81 0.92 3.92
N ASN A 59 12.03 -0.34 3.51
CA ASN A 59 12.27 -0.67 2.11
C ASN A 59 10.99 -0.57 1.27
N LEU A 60 9.80 -0.84 1.83
CA LEU A 60 8.53 -0.61 1.14
C LEU A 60 8.37 0.87 0.76
N ILE A 61 8.63 1.78 1.71
CA ILE A 61 8.58 3.22 1.47
C ILE A 61 9.63 3.65 0.43
N LYS A 62 10.84 3.08 0.47
CA LYS A 62 11.87 3.33 -0.56
C LYS A 62 11.42 2.87 -1.95
N ALA A 63 10.75 1.72 -2.04
CA ALA A 63 10.25 1.19 -3.31
C ALA A 63 9.16 2.10 -3.91
N MET A 64 8.20 2.55 -3.08
CA MET A 64 7.17 3.50 -3.51
C MET A 64 7.77 4.83 -3.96
N ASN A 65 8.76 5.37 -3.22
CA ASN A 65 9.44 6.61 -3.61
C ASN A 65 10.25 6.46 -4.89
N PHE A 66 10.92 5.31 -5.08
CA PHE A 66 11.62 5.00 -6.32
C PHE A 66 10.67 4.96 -7.51
N MET A 67 9.54 4.24 -7.39
CA MET A 67 8.51 4.17 -8.43
C MET A 67 7.99 5.57 -8.78
N ARG A 68 7.62 6.37 -7.76
CA ARG A 68 7.17 7.74 -7.97
C ARG A 68 8.22 8.58 -8.70
N LYS A 69 9.48 8.51 -8.30
CA LYS A 69 10.56 9.25 -8.94
C LYS A 69 10.74 8.80 -10.39
N LEU A 70 10.74 7.50 -10.64
CA LEU A 70 10.85 6.92 -11.98
C LEU A 70 9.74 7.48 -12.88
N VAL A 71 8.48 7.41 -12.46
CA VAL A 71 7.33 7.89 -13.25
C VAL A 71 7.39 9.40 -13.51
N LEU A 72 7.85 10.20 -12.55
CA LEU A 72 7.85 11.67 -12.67
C LEU A 72 9.08 12.25 -13.37
N THR A 73 10.18 11.51 -13.44
CA THR A 73 11.49 12.06 -13.86
C THR A 73 12.22 11.25 -14.91
N SER A 74 11.61 10.16 -15.41
CA SER A 74 12.12 9.34 -16.51
C SER A 74 11.10 9.33 -17.64
#